data_AF-A0A645D973-F1
#
_entry.id   AF-A0A645D973-F1
#
_cell.length_a   1.000
_cell.length_b   1.000
_cell.length_c   1.000
_cell.angle_alpha   90.00
_cell.angle_beta   90.00
_cell.angle_gamma   90.00
#
_symmetry.space_group_name_H-M   'P 1'
#
loop_
_entity.id
_entity.type
_entity.pdbx_description
1 polymer ?
#
loop_
_entity_poly.entity_id
_entity_poly.type
_entity_poly.pdbx_seq_one_letter_code
_entity_poly.pdbx_strand_id
1 'polypeptide(L)'
;MYHNQERTVNMPLSSITGNRGGIHNSISRVCPKPTHMIGGYAQLAFGLNYYGTIGANRDEFVLIRKCETVLWEDGDMEERKEVFL
;
A
#
# COMPACT_ATOMS: atom_id res chain seq x y z
N MET A 1 8.18 1.09 8.73
CA MET A 1 8.14 0.00 7.73
C MET A 1 9.26 0.24 6.72
N TYR A 2 10.25 -0.65 6.64
CA TYR A 2 11.32 -0.52 5.64
C TYR A 2 10.81 -0.96 4.28
N HIS A 3 11.36 -0.37 3.21
CA HIS A 3 10.82 -0.51 1.87
C HIS A 3 10.79 -1.97 1.44
N ASN A 4 9.59 -2.38 1.02
CA ASN A 4 9.23 -3.67 0.44
C ASN A 4 9.63 -4.93 1.23
N GLN A 5 8.72 -5.39 2.08
CA GLN A 5 8.79 -6.69 2.77
C GLN A 5 7.93 -7.77 2.08
N GLU A 6 7.29 -7.42 0.96
CA GLU A 6 6.35 -8.28 0.23
C GLU A 6 5.17 -8.78 1.07
N ARG A 7 4.38 -9.72 0.51
CA ARG A 7 3.13 -10.22 1.10
C ARG A 7 3.14 -11.75 1.32
N THR A 8 4.30 -12.39 1.16
CA THR A 8 4.40 -13.86 1.11
C THR A 8 4.66 -14.48 2.48
N VAL A 9 5.62 -13.94 3.23
CA VAL A 9 6.11 -14.52 4.49
C VAL A 9 5.48 -13.84 5.70
N ASN A 10 4.98 -14.63 6.64
CA ASN A 10 4.55 -14.19 7.99
C ASN A 10 3.53 -13.03 7.99
N MET A 11 2.53 -13.09 7.10
CA MET A 11 1.47 -12.08 6.98
C MET A 11 0.10 -12.67 7.35
N PRO A 12 -0.46 -12.35 8.54
CA PRO A 12 -1.79 -12.79 8.93
C PRO A 12 -2.90 -12.05 8.17
N LEU A 13 -4.15 -12.46 8.38
CA LEU A 13 -5.33 -11.78 7.84
C LEU A 13 -5.53 -10.40 8.49
N SER A 14 -6.09 -9.47 7.70
CA SER A 14 -6.46 -8.14 8.17
C SER A 14 -7.84 -8.19 8.82
N SER A 15 -7.94 -7.72 10.06
CA SER A 15 -9.22 -7.57 10.77
C SER A 15 -10.12 -6.48 10.18
N ILE A 16 -9.60 -5.60 9.32
CA ILE A 16 -10.40 -4.55 8.66
C ILE A 16 -11.00 -5.06 7.35
N THR A 17 -10.21 -5.76 6.55
CA THR A 17 -10.61 -6.13 5.18
C THR A 17 -11.04 -7.59 5.04
N GLY A 18 -10.80 -8.44 6.05
CA GLY A 18 -11.06 -9.89 5.98
C GLY A 18 -10.10 -10.66 5.07
N ASN A 19 -9.28 -9.96 4.29
CA ASN A 19 -8.30 -10.54 3.38
C ASN A 19 -6.92 -10.61 4.03
N ARG A 20 -5.99 -11.40 3.43
CA ARG A 20 -4.58 -11.42 3.84
C ARG A 20 -4.02 -10.00 3.96
N GLY A 21 -3.24 -9.74 5.02
CA GLY A 21 -2.67 -8.43 5.33
C GLY A 21 -2.00 -7.74 4.14
N GLY A 22 -2.15 -6.42 4.08
CA GLY A 22 -1.57 -5.59 3.02
C GLY A 22 -0.09 -5.30 3.21
N ILE A 23 0.53 -4.63 2.23
CA ILE A 23 1.94 -4.24 2.23
C ILE A 23 2.10 -2.72 2.40
N HIS A 24 3.34 -2.21 2.37
CA HIS A 24 3.61 -0.78 2.52
C HIS A 24 2.93 0.07 1.44
N ASN A 25 2.69 -0.49 0.25
CA ASN A 25 1.97 0.19 -0.82
C ASN A 25 0.45 -0.06 -0.79
N SER A 26 -0.06 -0.81 0.19
CA SER A 26 -1.51 -0.91 0.43
C SER A 26 -2.08 0.32 1.14
N ILE A 27 -1.22 1.16 1.72
CA ILE A 27 -1.58 2.40 2.42
C ILE A 27 -1.26 3.67 1.61
N SER A 28 -0.53 3.57 0.50
CA SER A 28 -0.14 4.71 -0.32
C SER A 28 -1.04 4.89 -1.54
N ARG A 29 -1.14 6.13 -2.04
CA ARG A 29 -1.90 6.45 -3.25
C ARG A 29 -1.09 7.38 -4.16
N VAL A 30 -1.24 7.21 -5.47
CA VAL A 30 -0.60 8.13 -6.43
C VAL A 30 -1.27 9.50 -6.37
N CYS A 31 -0.47 10.54 -6.09
CA CYS A 31 -0.88 11.94 -6.16
C CYS A 31 0.06 12.71 -7.10
N PRO A 32 -0.31 12.90 -8.38
CA PRO A 32 0.57 13.53 -9.33
C PRO A 32 0.63 15.06 -9.13
N LYS A 33 1.81 15.64 -9.35
CA LYS A 33 2.02 17.09 -9.28
C LYS A 33 1.98 17.71 -10.69
N PRO A 34 1.13 18.72 -10.96
CA PRO A 34 1.02 19.33 -12.30
C PRO A 34 2.34 19.87 -12.86
N THR A 35 3.27 20.31 -12.01
CA THR A 35 4.61 20.77 -12.45
C THR A 35 5.38 19.68 -13.19
N HIS A 36 5.11 18.40 -12.94
CA HIS A 36 5.75 17.27 -13.61
C HIS A 36 5.04 16.84 -14.91
N MET A 37 4.01 17.57 -15.36
CA MET A 37 3.28 17.32 -16.61
C MET A 37 3.60 18.34 -17.71
N ILE A 38 4.51 19.29 -17.44
CA ILE A 38 4.92 20.29 -18.44
C ILE A 38 5.57 19.57 -19.64
N GLY A 39 5.29 20.04 -20.85
CA GLY A 39 5.82 19.48 -22.08
C GLY A 39 6.02 20.56 -23.15
N GLY A 40 6.81 20.23 -24.18
CA GLY A 40 7.03 21.12 -25.34
C GLY A 40 7.82 22.38 -25.03
N TYR A 41 8.56 22.41 -23.91
CA TYR A 41 9.29 23.61 -23.47
C TYR A 41 10.77 23.32 -23.18
N ALA A 42 11.55 23.15 -24.25
CA ALA A 42 12.99 22.88 -24.20
C ALA A 42 13.34 21.71 -23.25
N GLN A 43 13.99 21.98 -22.11
CA GLN A 43 14.33 20.97 -21.11
C GLN A 43 13.09 20.32 -20.43
N LEU A 44 11.94 21.00 -20.46
CA LEU A 44 10.66 20.46 -20.00
C LEU A 44 9.91 19.84 -21.18
N ALA A 45 10.51 18.81 -21.78
CA ALA A 45 9.94 18.01 -22.84
C ALA A 45 9.92 16.53 -22.41
N PHE A 46 8.89 15.81 -22.85
CA PHE A 46 8.76 14.39 -22.55
C PHE A 46 9.87 13.59 -23.21
N GLY A 47 10.41 12.62 -22.47
CA GLY A 47 11.30 11.58 -22.96
C GLY A 47 11.18 10.36 -22.05
N LEU A 48 11.37 9.16 -22.61
CA LEU A 48 11.25 7.92 -21.84
C LEU A 48 12.21 7.95 -20.64
N ASN A 49 11.65 7.86 -19.43
CA ASN A 49 12.36 7.98 -18.15
C ASN A 49 13.11 9.31 -17.92
N TYR A 50 12.88 10.34 -18.74
CA TYR A 50 13.51 11.65 -18.60
C TYR A 50 12.61 12.66 -17.88
N TYR A 51 11.33 12.75 -18.25
CA TYR A 51 10.39 13.71 -17.67
C TYR A 51 8.99 13.11 -17.53
N GLY A 52 8.32 13.38 -16.41
CA GLY A 52 6.97 12.90 -16.13
C GLY A 52 6.62 12.90 -14.64
N THR A 53 5.37 12.55 -14.34
CA THR A 53 4.88 12.43 -12.96
C THR A 53 5.63 11.36 -12.17
N ILE A 54 5.77 11.57 -10.86
CA ILE A 54 6.48 10.65 -9.95
C ILE A 54 5.53 10.03 -8.93
N GLY A 55 5.88 8.85 -8.41
CA GLY A 55 5.18 8.19 -7.31
C GLY A 55 5.71 8.58 -5.94
N ALA A 56 5.52 9.84 -5.53
CA ALA A 56 5.87 10.30 -4.19
C ALA A 56 5.00 9.58 -3.12
N ASN A 57 5.59 9.26 -1.96
CA ASN A 57 4.95 8.40 -0.95
C ASN A 57 5.38 8.66 0.51
N ARG A 58 6.02 9.80 0.80
CA ARG A 58 6.58 10.09 2.14
C ARG A 58 5.65 10.94 2.99
N ASP A 59 4.65 11.57 2.38
CA ASP A 59 3.71 12.47 3.03
C ASP A 59 2.47 11.73 3.58
N GLU A 60 2.32 10.43 3.31
CA GLU A 60 1.20 9.63 3.82
C GLU A 60 1.18 9.53 5.35
N PHE A 61 -0.02 9.67 5.91
CA PHE A 61 -0.32 9.45 7.32
C PHE A 61 -1.15 8.18 7.49
N VAL A 62 -0.88 7.43 8.55
CA VAL A 62 -1.58 6.18 8.87
C VAL A 62 -1.95 6.11 10.34
N LEU A 63 -3.04 5.40 10.62
CA LEU A 63 -3.45 5.05 11.98
C LEU A 63 -2.81 3.72 12.37
N ILE A 64 -2.18 3.68 13.54
CA ILE A 64 -1.58 2.47 14.10
C ILE A 64 -2.44 2.03 15.27
N ARG A 65 -2.84 0.76 15.26
CA ARG A 65 -3.53 0.10 16.38
C ARG A 65 -2.94 -1.27 16.64
N LYS A 66 -3.08 -1.74 17.87
CA LYS A 66 -2.79 -3.13 18.23
C LYS A 66 -3.87 -4.04 17.62
N CYS A 67 -3.47 -5.16 17.01
CA CYS A 67 -4.41 -6.20 16.58
C CYS A 67 -4.91 -6.97 17.80
N GLU A 68 -6.23 -7.14 17.90
CA GLU A 68 -6.87 -7.90 18.98
C GLU A 68 -6.73 -9.41 18.76
N THR A 69 -7.07 -9.88 17.56
CA THR A 69 -6.98 -11.30 17.16
C THR A 69 -6.06 -11.46 15.96
N VAL A 70 -5.29 -12.54 15.94
CA VAL A 70 -4.38 -12.89 14.84
C VAL A 70 -4.93 -14.15 14.16
N LEU A 71 -5.52 -13.98 12.98
CA LEU A 71 -6.05 -15.07 12.18
C LEU A 71 -5.15 -15.33 10.97
N TRP A 72 -4.97 -16.61 10.63
CA TRP A 72 -4.20 -17.04 9.46
C TRP A 72 -5.11 -17.57 8.37
N GLU A 73 -4.72 -17.38 7.11
CA GLU A 73 -5.49 -17.83 5.93
C GLU A 73 -5.60 -19.35 5.80
N ASP A 74 -4.76 -20.10 6.51
CA ASP A 74 -4.77 -21.56 6.59
C ASP A 74 -5.34 -22.09 7.93
N GLY A 75 -5.73 -21.19 8.84
CA GLY A 75 -6.26 -21.54 10.17
C GLY A 75 -7.73 -21.98 10.15
N ASP A 76 -8.25 -22.42 11.30
CA ASP A 76 -9.57 -23.01 11.43
C ASP A 76 -10.71 -22.05 11.01
N MET A 77 -11.69 -22.56 10.28
CA MET A 77 -12.73 -21.71 9.65
C MET A 77 -13.80 -21.24 10.65
N GLU A 78 -13.95 -21.93 11.78
CA GLU A 78 -14.84 -21.52 12.87
C GLU A 78 -14.33 -20.26 13.58
N GLU A 79 -13.03 -20.20 13.90
CA GLU A 79 -12.40 -19.01 14.51
C GLU A 79 -12.53 -17.75 13.63
N ARG A 80 -12.57 -17.92 12.29
CA ARG A 80 -12.78 -16.78 11.37
C ARG A 80 -14.20 -16.27 11.40
N LYS A 81 -15.20 -17.15 11.53
CA LYS A 81 -16.60 -16.75 11.51
C LYS A 81 -16.94 -15.91 12.74
N GLU A 82 -16.41 -16.25 13.91
CA GLU A 82 -16.68 -15.51 15.15
C GLU A 82 -16.12 -14.08 15.18
N VAL A 83 -15.08 -13.78 14.39
CA VAL A 83 -14.43 -12.46 14.41
C VAL A 83 -15.03 -11.48 13.39
N PHE A 84 -15.67 -11.99 12.33
CA PHE A 84 -16.23 -11.18 11.25
C PHE A 84 -17.77 -11.18 11.19
N LEU A 85 -18.45 -11.89 12.11
CA LEU A 85 -19.90 -11.81 12.37
C LEU A 85 -20.17 -10.95 13.62
#